data_AF-A0A350YLW7-F1
#
_entry.id   AF-A0A350YLW7-F1
#
_cell.length_a   1.000
_cell.length_b   1.000
_cell.length_c   1.000
_cell.angle_alpha   90.00
_cell.angle_beta   90.00
_cell.angle_gamma   90.00
#
_symmetry.space_group_name_H-M   'P 1'
#
loop_
_entity.id
_entity.type
_entity.pdbx_description
1 polymer ?
#
loop_
_entity_poly.entity_id
_entity_poly.type
_entity_poly.pdbx_seq_one_letter_code
_entity_poly.pdbx_strand_id
1 'polypeptide(L)'
;GVSRMSSRELSDIVQTQIVEDIRRDYEPEWTRRGLWDKPYSEVRRPDVTSMLLELLSHQNLADMKYNIDPRFRFSVSRSVYKGILKYLAFTGNRQYAVQPLPVKGFAITPAGGKKIRLSWQPVTEAGEPTSSPDRFMIYSRQGDNGFDNGLVVRDTIFEMELPAYDTIYSFKVTAVNNGGESFDSEELSVGINSRSKGNVLVVNGFDRVSGPSWTDNGISGISWWDDRGVPYRNDIITIGDQYDFDRMNPWLDDDSPGWGASYSDLTGKVVPGNTFNFPYIHGRSIMAAGYSFSSVSDEHFESTVDCADGSGIIDIIFGEEKSTPFFRDTSRIDFRIYTPQFMDMITKVTGEGRSVFMSGAYVGSDLLSGKDPTALKFAESTLHFIPRTGHAVRTGKVYATDYARPHFEGSFSFNAGFSPSVYTVEAPDAIEPSGKGAVCSFRYSENNSSAGIAFRGGYNNVITGFPFESIPDEKDRDKLMKQILEFLNKK
;
A
#
# COMPACT_ATOMS: atom_id res chain seq x y z
N GLY A 1 -16.91 -10.83 -44.16
CA GLY A 1 -17.05 -10.89 -42.70
C GLY A 1 -16.08 -11.91 -42.15
N VAL A 2 -15.60 -11.73 -40.92
CA VAL A 2 -14.76 -12.70 -40.22
C VAL A 2 -15.61 -13.91 -39.81
N SER A 3 -15.06 -15.12 -39.85
CA SER A 3 -15.77 -16.33 -39.39
C SER A 3 -16.12 -16.22 -37.91
N ARG A 4 -17.31 -16.69 -37.52
CA ARG A 4 -17.68 -16.82 -36.09
C ARG A 4 -16.74 -17.72 -35.31
N MET A 5 -16.02 -18.63 -35.99
CA MET A 5 -14.97 -19.43 -35.37
C MET A 5 -13.84 -18.58 -34.77
N SER A 6 -13.66 -17.35 -35.25
CA SER A 6 -12.65 -16.46 -34.69
C SER A 6 -12.97 -16.00 -33.26
N SER A 7 -14.27 -15.90 -32.90
CA SER A 7 -14.68 -15.67 -31.50
C SER A 7 -14.35 -16.85 -30.59
N ARG A 8 -14.42 -18.08 -31.12
CA ARG A 8 -13.98 -19.28 -30.39
C ARG A 8 -12.47 -19.28 -30.20
N GLU A 9 -11.69 -18.94 -31.22
CA GLU A 9 -10.22 -18.82 -31.13
C GLU A 9 -9.80 -17.75 -30.13
N LEU A 10 -10.42 -16.56 -30.17
CA LEU A 10 -10.19 -15.51 -29.18
C LEU A 10 -10.47 -16.03 -27.76
N SER A 11 -11.62 -16.67 -27.56
CA SER A 11 -12.04 -17.18 -26.25
C SER A 11 -11.08 -18.25 -25.74
N ASP A 12 -10.61 -19.15 -26.60
CA ASP A 12 -9.67 -20.22 -26.23
C ASP A 12 -8.29 -19.65 -25.86
N ILE A 13 -7.76 -18.68 -26.62
CA ILE A 13 -6.48 -18.04 -26.34
C ILE A 13 -6.55 -17.24 -25.03
N VAL A 14 -7.60 -16.43 -24.85
CA VAL A 14 -7.79 -15.63 -23.63
C VAL A 14 -7.96 -16.54 -22.41
N GLN A 15 -8.80 -17.57 -22.50
CA GLN A 15 -9.00 -18.50 -21.40
C GLN A 15 -7.71 -19.26 -21.06
N THR A 16 -6.96 -19.70 -22.06
CA THR A 16 -5.68 -20.39 -21.86
C THR A 16 -4.70 -19.47 -21.13
N GLN A 17 -4.56 -18.21 -21.58
CA GLN A 17 -3.70 -17.24 -20.91
C GLN A 17 -4.09 -17.00 -19.45
N ILE A 18 -5.40 -16.81 -19.17
CA ILE A 18 -5.92 -16.61 -17.82
C ILE A 18 -5.59 -17.82 -16.93
N VAL A 19 -5.88 -19.03 -17.41
CA VAL A 19 -5.69 -20.25 -16.62
C VAL A 19 -4.21 -20.51 -16.36
N GLU A 20 -3.34 -20.33 -17.36
CA GLU A 20 -1.89 -20.49 -17.19
C GLU A 20 -1.32 -19.51 -16.16
N ASP A 21 -1.73 -18.24 -16.23
CA ASP A 21 -1.27 -17.23 -15.28
C ASP A 21 -1.80 -17.48 -13.86
N ILE A 22 -3.09 -17.78 -13.70
CA ILE A 22 -3.66 -18.09 -12.38
C ILE A 22 -2.99 -19.33 -11.77
N ARG A 23 -2.76 -20.38 -12.57
CA ARG A 23 -2.09 -21.59 -12.08
C ARG A 23 -0.65 -21.34 -11.65
N ARG A 24 0.06 -20.49 -12.41
CA ARG A 24 1.44 -20.15 -12.09
C ARG A 24 1.53 -19.28 -10.84
N ASP A 25 0.67 -18.26 -10.72
CA ASP A 25 0.87 -17.18 -9.76
C ASP A 25 0.01 -17.30 -8.50
N TYR A 26 -1.09 -18.07 -8.51
CA TYR A 26 -2.08 -18.10 -7.42
C TYR A 26 -2.53 -19.50 -6.98
N GLU A 27 -3.06 -20.32 -7.90
CA GLU A 27 -3.71 -21.58 -7.59
C GLU A 27 -3.36 -22.64 -8.65
N PRO A 28 -2.33 -23.48 -8.40
CA PRO A 28 -1.86 -24.49 -9.35
C PRO A 28 -2.97 -25.43 -9.86
N GLU A 29 -3.99 -25.69 -9.05
CA GLU A 29 -5.12 -26.56 -9.39
C GLU A 29 -6.33 -25.77 -9.93
N TRP A 30 -6.14 -24.55 -10.43
CA TRP A 30 -7.24 -23.73 -10.95
C TRP A 30 -7.97 -24.44 -12.09
N THR A 31 -9.30 -24.53 -12.00
CA THR A 31 -10.12 -25.27 -12.96
C THR A 31 -10.26 -24.49 -14.27
N ARG A 32 -9.87 -25.11 -15.40
CA ARG A 32 -10.22 -24.62 -16.74
C ARG A 32 -11.67 -24.99 -17.05
N ARG A 33 -12.58 -24.01 -16.99
CA ARG A 33 -14.00 -24.19 -17.32
C ARG A 33 -14.19 -24.45 -18.83
N GLY A 34 -15.30 -25.08 -19.22
CA GLY A 34 -15.58 -25.34 -20.64
C GLY A 34 -15.94 -24.06 -21.42
N LEU A 35 -15.57 -24.01 -22.70
CA LEU A 35 -16.07 -22.98 -23.62
C LEU A 35 -17.50 -23.30 -24.05
N TRP A 36 -18.37 -22.30 -24.02
CA TRP A 36 -19.79 -22.45 -24.37
C TRP A 36 -20.14 -21.65 -25.62
N ASP A 37 -20.84 -22.30 -26.54
CA ASP A 37 -21.54 -21.62 -27.65
C ASP A 37 -23.02 -21.45 -27.24
N LYS A 38 -23.38 -20.21 -26.88
CA LYS A 38 -24.71 -19.85 -26.39
C LYS A 38 -25.18 -18.54 -27.02
N PRO A 39 -26.49 -18.38 -27.27
CA PRO A 39 -27.02 -17.24 -28.00
C PRO A 39 -27.19 -15.98 -27.13
N TYR A 40 -26.20 -15.62 -26.31
CA TYR A 40 -26.17 -14.36 -25.57
C TYR A 40 -26.11 -13.18 -26.53
N SER A 41 -27.01 -12.21 -26.35
CA SER A 41 -27.21 -11.09 -27.27
C SER A 41 -25.92 -10.29 -27.50
N GLU A 42 -25.20 -10.07 -26.43
CA GLU A 42 -24.00 -9.24 -26.27
C GLU A 42 -22.84 -9.74 -27.13
N VAL A 43 -22.75 -11.05 -27.37
CA VAL A 43 -21.67 -11.67 -28.17
C VAL A 43 -22.16 -12.26 -29.49
N ARG A 44 -23.46 -12.53 -29.64
CA ARG A 44 -24.04 -13.09 -30.87
C ARG A 44 -24.35 -12.03 -31.92
N ARG A 45 -24.81 -10.85 -31.50
CA ARG A 45 -25.28 -9.77 -32.40
C ARG A 45 -24.15 -8.93 -33.01
N PRO A 46 -23.04 -8.63 -32.31
CA PRO A 46 -21.98 -7.83 -32.92
C PRO A 46 -21.40 -8.50 -34.17
N ASP A 47 -21.12 -7.69 -35.20
CA ASP A 47 -20.44 -8.13 -36.43
C ASP A 47 -18.90 -8.14 -36.28
N VAL A 48 -18.41 -8.24 -35.05
CA VAL A 48 -16.98 -8.26 -34.67
C VAL A 48 -16.70 -9.46 -33.77
N THR A 49 -15.45 -9.93 -33.78
CA THR A 49 -14.98 -10.96 -32.83
C THR A 49 -15.31 -10.53 -31.40
N SER A 50 -16.02 -11.39 -30.68
CA SER A 50 -16.60 -11.06 -29.37
C SER A 50 -16.52 -12.28 -28.45
N MET A 51 -16.33 -12.06 -27.16
CA MET A 51 -16.34 -13.08 -26.11
C MET A 51 -17.08 -12.57 -24.87
N LEU A 52 -17.68 -13.48 -24.11
CA LEU A 52 -18.25 -13.23 -22.79
C LEU A 52 -17.46 -14.07 -21.80
N LEU A 53 -16.90 -13.42 -20.78
CA LEU A 53 -16.01 -14.04 -19.81
C LEU A 53 -16.70 -14.17 -18.46
N GLU A 54 -17.11 -15.40 -18.12
CA GLU A 54 -17.56 -15.78 -16.77
C GLU A 54 -16.36 -16.30 -15.96
N LEU A 55 -15.60 -15.38 -15.36
CA LEU A 55 -14.34 -15.70 -14.69
C LEU A 55 -14.55 -16.48 -13.38
N LEU A 56 -15.49 -16.02 -12.55
CA LEU A 56 -15.69 -16.44 -11.16
C LEU A 56 -17.19 -16.57 -10.85
N SER A 57 -17.53 -17.31 -9.81
CA SER A 57 -18.89 -17.38 -9.27
C SER A 57 -19.03 -16.49 -8.04
N HIS A 58 -19.85 -15.44 -8.13
CA HIS A 58 -20.17 -14.55 -7.01
C HIS A 58 -20.99 -15.23 -5.90
N GLN A 59 -21.53 -16.42 -6.15
CA GLN A 59 -22.20 -17.26 -5.16
C GLN A 59 -21.25 -18.24 -4.45
N ASN A 60 -19.95 -18.20 -4.76
CA ASN A 60 -18.96 -19.09 -4.18
C ASN A 60 -17.90 -18.29 -3.41
N LEU A 61 -17.85 -18.47 -2.09
CA LEU A 61 -16.85 -17.82 -1.24
C LEU A 61 -15.41 -18.16 -1.69
N ALA A 62 -15.14 -19.38 -2.17
CA ALA A 62 -13.79 -19.73 -2.63
C ALA A 62 -13.32 -18.90 -3.85
N ASP A 63 -14.24 -18.48 -4.71
CA ASP A 63 -13.97 -17.59 -5.83
C ASP A 63 -13.92 -16.13 -5.35
N MET A 64 -14.84 -15.72 -4.46
CA MET A 64 -14.93 -14.35 -3.98
C MET A 64 -13.70 -13.87 -3.22
N LYS A 65 -13.01 -14.75 -2.49
CA LYS A 65 -11.70 -14.45 -1.86
C LYS A 65 -10.67 -13.90 -2.86
N TYR A 66 -10.70 -14.38 -4.11
CA TYR A 66 -9.84 -13.88 -5.18
C TYR A 66 -10.42 -12.62 -5.81
N ASN A 67 -11.72 -12.61 -6.11
CA ASN A 67 -12.37 -11.53 -6.85
C ASN A 67 -12.24 -10.16 -6.17
N ILE A 68 -12.33 -10.12 -4.84
CA ILE A 68 -12.30 -8.87 -4.07
C ILE A 68 -10.88 -8.38 -3.76
N ASP A 69 -9.85 -9.19 -4.04
CA ASP A 69 -8.47 -8.80 -3.80
C ASP A 69 -7.90 -8.04 -5.01
N PRO A 70 -7.44 -6.79 -4.84
CA PRO A 70 -6.93 -5.96 -5.94
C PRO A 70 -5.69 -6.57 -6.60
N ARG A 71 -4.88 -7.38 -5.89
CA ARG A 71 -3.71 -8.05 -6.46
C ARG A 71 -4.15 -9.07 -7.52
N PHE A 72 -5.16 -9.88 -7.21
CA PHE A 72 -5.69 -10.87 -8.15
C PHE A 72 -6.39 -10.19 -9.33
N ARG A 73 -7.21 -9.15 -9.08
CA ARG A 73 -7.88 -8.38 -10.14
C ARG A 73 -6.87 -7.78 -11.12
N PHE A 74 -5.76 -7.22 -10.64
CA PHE A 74 -4.70 -6.70 -11.49
C PHE A 74 -4.13 -7.81 -12.39
N SER A 75 -3.70 -8.92 -11.80
CA SER A 75 -3.08 -10.03 -12.52
C SER A 75 -4.01 -10.63 -13.57
N VAL A 76 -5.27 -10.90 -13.23
CA VAL A 76 -6.22 -11.48 -14.20
C VAL A 76 -6.61 -10.48 -15.29
N SER A 77 -6.78 -9.20 -14.96
CA SER A 77 -7.01 -8.16 -15.98
C SER A 77 -5.85 -8.09 -16.97
N ARG A 78 -4.61 -8.21 -16.47
CA ARG A 78 -3.40 -8.31 -17.30
C ARG A 78 -3.40 -9.59 -18.15
N SER A 79 -3.84 -10.74 -17.62
CA SER A 79 -3.99 -11.98 -18.40
C SER A 79 -5.01 -11.86 -19.53
N VAL A 80 -6.15 -11.21 -19.29
CA VAL A 80 -7.15 -10.91 -20.31
C VAL A 80 -6.54 -10.06 -21.43
N TYR A 81 -5.83 -8.98 -21.06
CA TYR A 81 -5.08 -8.15 -22.00
C TYR A 81 -4.07 -8.97 -22.82
N LYS A 82 -3.23 -9.78 -22.16
CA LYS A 82 -2.23 -10.64 -22.82
C LYS A 82 -2.89 -11.58 -23.83
N GLY A 83 -4.02 -12.19 -23.46
CA GLY A 83 -4.77 -13.09 -24.34
C GLY A 83 -5.30 -12.40 -25.59
N ILE A 84 -5.92 -11.22 -25.43
CA ILE A 84 -6.43 -10.41 -26.54
C ILE A 84 -5.27 -9.97 -27.46
N LEU A 85 -4.16 -9.50 -26.87
CA LEU A 85 -2.97 -9.09 -27.60
C LEU A 85 -2.41 -10.23 -28.46
N LYS A 86 -2.25 -11.43 -27.87
CA LYS A 86 -1.73 -12.61 -28.56
C LYS A 86 -2.64 -13.05 -29.71
N TYR A 87 -3.96 -13.02 -29.52
CA TYR A 87 -4.92 -13.30 -30.59
C TYR A 87 -4.81 -12.28 -31.74
N LEU A 88 -4.74 -10.98 -31.43
CA LEU A 88 -4.60 -9.92 -32.45
C LEU A 88 -3.24 -9.97 -33.17
N ALA A 89 -2.20 -10.42 -32.48
CA ALA A 89 -0.88 -10.62 -33.06
C ALA A 89 -0.86 -11.81 -34.02
N PHE A 90 -1.48 -12.92 -33.61
CA PHE A 90 -1.64 -14.14 -34.40
C PHE A 90 -2.44 -13.89 -35.68
N THR A 91 -3.63 -13.29 -35.57
CA THR A 91 -4.50 -13.01 -36.72
C THR A 91 -3.91 -11.98 -37.68
N GLY A 92 -3.12 -11.03 -37.16
CA GLY A 92 -2.43 -10.00 -37.95
C GLY A 92 -1.06 -10.42 -38.47
N ASN A 93 -0.59 -11.65 -38.18
CA ASN A 93 0.77 -12.12 -38.47
C ASN A 93 1.86 -11.09 -38.10
N ARG A 94 1.78 -10.58 -36.87
CA ARG A 94 2.68 -9.54 -36.35
C ARG A 94 3.29 -9.95 -35.02
N GLN A 95 4.48 -9.44 -34.74
CA GLN A 95 5.08 -9.56 -33.42
C GLN A 95 4.30 -8.72 -32.41
N TYR A 96 4.38 -9.09 -31.13
CA TYR A 96 3.80 -8.34 -30.03
C TYR A 96 4.84 -8.10 -28.93
N ALA A 97 4.60 -7.09 -28.11
CA ALA A 97 5.27 -6.86 -26.85
C ALA A 97 4.20 -6.59 -25.79
N VAL A 98 4.35 -7.19 -24.62
CA VAL A 98 3.46 -6.95 -23.49
C VAL A 98 3.90 -5.68 -22.77
N GLN A 99 2.94 -4.88 -22.27
CA GLN A 99 3.20 -3.72 -21.43
C GLN A 99 4.04 -4.10 -20.19
N PRO A 100 5.03 -3.30 -19.76
CA PRO A 100 5.85 -3.62 -18.59
C PRO A 100 5.08 -3.61 -17.27
N LEU A 101 5.68 -4.19 -16.23
CA LEU A 101 5.25 -4.03 -14.84
C LEU A 101 5.85 -2.75 -14.23
N PRO A 102 5.24 -2.17 -13.19
CA PRO A 102 5.80 -1.00 -12.48
C PRO A 102 7.21 -1.25 -11.97
N VAL A 103 8.01 -0.19 -11.89
CA VAL A 103 9.35 -0.25 -11.29
C VAL A 103 9.26 -0.46 -9.77
N LYS A 104 10.33 -0.96 -9.16
CA LYS A 104 10.47 -1.16 -7.71
C LYS A 104 11.65 -0.40 -7.14
N GLY A 105 11.73 -0.26 -5.81
CA GLY A 105 12.90 0.32 -5.15
C GLY A 105 13.13 1.77 -5.54
N PHE A 106 12.06 2.55 -5.75
CA PHE A 106 12.16 3.95 -6.15
C PHE A 106 12.77 4.77 -5.01
N ALA A 107 13.63 5.73 -5.33
CA ALA A 107 14.29 6.56 -4.34
C ALA A 107 14.64 7.94 -4.87
N ILE A 108 14.58 8.92 -3.96
CA ILE A 108 15.11 10.27 -4.14
C ILE A 108 16.23 10.47 -3.13
N THR A 109 17.46 10.61 -3.63
CA THR A 109 18.65 10.83 -2.78
C THR A 109 19.22 12.24 -3.02
N PRO A 110 19.52 13.01 -1.95
CA PRO A 110 20.17 14.31 -2.10
C PRO A 110 21.58 14.18 -2.69
N ALA A 111 21.92 15.05 -3.65
CA ALA A 111 23.24 15.14 -4.27
C ALA A 111 23.94 16.50 -4.02
N GLY A 112 23.50 17.21 -2.97
CA GLY A 112 24.06 18.48 -2.52
C GLY A 112 23.38 19.72 -3.14
N GLY A 113 23.16 20.75 -2.34
CA GLY A 113 22.47 21.96 -2.78
C GLY A 113 21.02 21.67 -3.18
N LYS A 114 20.66 21.98 -4.43
CA LYS A 114 19.36 21.63 -5.05
C LYS A 114 19.43 20.35 -5.89
N LYS A 115 20.59 19.69 -5.96
CA LYS A 115 20.76 18.50 -6.78
C LYS A 115 20.18 17.28 -6.08
N ILE A 116 19.48 16.47 -6.85
CA ILE A 116 18.91 15.20 -6.42
C ILE A 116 19.24 14.12 -7.44
N ARG A 117 19.22 12.88 -6.98
CA ARG A 117 19.30 11.69 -7.81
C ARG A 117 18.05 10.84 -7.59
N LEU A 118 17.38 10.53 -8.69
CA LEU A 118 16.30 9.56 -8.77
C LEU A 118 16.89 8.20 -9.17
N SER A 119 16.45 7.11 -8.56
CA SER A 119 16.85 5.75 -8.94
C SER A 119 15.73 4.73 -8.74
N TRP A 120 15.68 3.70 -9.58
CA TRP A 120 14.66 2.63 -9.53
C TRP A 120 15.19 1.32 -10.11
N GLN A 121 14.43 0.24 -9.98
CA GLN A 121 14.74 -1.08 -10.54
C GLN A 121 13.63 -1.54 -11.50
N PRO A 122 13.97 -2.00 -12.73
CA PRO A 122 13.00 -2.57 -13.65
C PRO A 122 12.52 -3.95 -13.16
N VAL A 123 11.25 -4.25 -13.41
CA VAL A 123 10.67 -5.56 -13.12
C VAL A 123 10.59 -6.39 -14.40
N THR A 124 11.07 -7.63 -14.36
CA THR A 124 10.99 -8.59 -15.48
C THR A 124 10.06 -9.74 -15.12
N GLU A 125 9.06 -10.01 -15.96
CA GLU A 125 8.12 -11.12 -15.80
C GLU A 125 8.69 -12.38 -16.48
N ALA A 126 9.10 -13.39 -15.70
CA ALA A 126 9.70 -14.62 -16.26
C ALA A 126 8.77 -15.35 -17.24
N GLY A 127 7.46 -15.33 -16.97
CA GLY A 127 6.42 -15.91 -17.83
C GLY A 127 6.04 -15.05 -19.04
N GLU A 128 6.57 -13.82 -19.15
CA GLU A 128 6.30 -12.91 -20.27
C GLU A 128 7.52 -12.01 -20.56
N PRO A 129 8.61 -12.56 -21.12
CA PRO A 129 9.84 -11.80 -21.36
C PRO A 129 9.67 -10.60 -22.29
N THR A 130 8.63 -10.59 -23.13
CA THR A 130 8.33 -9.45 -24.00
C THR A 130 7.87 -8.20 -23.23
N SER A 131 7.62 -8.33 -21.92
CA SER A 131 7.26 -7.24 -21.02
C SER A 131 8.45 -6.43 -20.50
N SER A 132 9.69 -6.85 -20.77
CA SER A 132 10.86 -6.10 -20.31
C SER A 132 10.84 -4.64 -20.82
N PRO A 133 11.15 -3.66 -19.96
CA PRO A 133 11.23 -2.26 -20.37
C PRO A 133 12.48 -1.99 -21.20
N ASP A 134 12.37 -1.03 -22.14
CA ASP A 134 13.50 -0.50 -22.91
C ASP A 134 13.82 0.97 -22.59
N ARG A 135 12.90 1.65 -21.89
CA ARG A 135 13.00 3.04 -21.44
C ARG A 135 12.07 3.27 -20.25
N PHE A 136 12.16 4.44 -19.64
CA PHE A 136 11.34 4.86 -18.50
C PHE A 136 10.80 6.27 -18.72
N MET A 137 9.68 6.59 -18.08
CA MET A 137 9.15 7.95 -18.02
C MET A 137 9.20 8.45 -16.58
N ILE A 138 9.81 9.61 -16.36
CA ILE A 138 9.84 10.29 -15.07
C ILE A 138 8.81 11.41 -15.11
N TYR A 139 7.80 11.35 -14.26
CA TYR A 139 6.83 12.43 -14.08
C TYR A 139 7.22 13.29 -12.90
N SER A 140 7.07 14.60 -13.02
CA SER A 140 7.34 15.54 -11.94
C SER A 140 6.13 16.40 -11.59
N ARG A 141 5.97 16.73 -10.31
CA ARG A 141 4.92 17.58 -9.77
C ARG A 141 5.54 18.61 -8.82
N GLN A 142 5.12 19.86 -8.91
CA GLN A 142 5.55 20.94 -8.01
C GLN A 142 4.40 21.35 -7.10
N GLY A 143 4.56 21.19 -5.79
CA GLY A 143 3.51 21.48 -4.80
C GLY A 143 2.21 20.74 -5.11
N ASP A 144 1.09 21.48 -5.07
CA ASP A 144 -0.26 20.96 -5.31
C ASP A 144 -0.68 20.97 -6.81
N ASN A 145 0.25 21.21 -7.74
CA ASN A 145 -0.05 21.16 -9.18
C ASN A 145 -0.31 19.72 -9.67
N GLY A 146 -0.71 19.55 -10.93
CA GLY A 146 -0.70 18.23 -11.58
C GLY A 146 0.71 17.76 -11.94
N PHE A 147 0.86 16.45 -12.21
CA PHE A 147 2.07 15.94 -12.85
C PHE A 147 2.22 16.49 -14.27
N ASP A 148 3.46 16.68 -14.69
CA ASP A 148 3.81 17.07 -16.06
C ASP A 148 3.57 15.94 -17.10
N ASN A 149 4.01 16.16 -18.34
CA ASN A 149 3.89 15.18 -19.43
C ASN A 149 5.00 14.12 -19.44
N GLY A 150 5.85 14.09 -18.40
CA GLY A 150 6.94 13.13 -18.26
C GLY A 150 8.20 13.45 -19.08
N LEU A 151 9.33 12.92 -18.60
CA LEU A 151 10.63 12.92 -19.26
C LEU A 151 11.08 11.48 -19.55
N VAL A 152 11.31 11.18 -20.84
CA VAL A 152 11.81 9.86 -21.25
C VAL A 152 13.30 9.72 -20.95
N VAL A 153 13.68 8.64 -20.27
CA VAL A 153 15.07 8.27 -19.99
C VAL A 153 15.31 6.79 -20.32
N ARG A 154 16.56 6.39 -20.47
CA ARG A 154 16.94 4.98 -20.73
C ARG A 154 17.65 4.31 -19.56
N ASP A 155 18.36 5.09 -18.77
CA ASP A 155 19.03 4.61 -17.56
C ASP A 155 18.04 4.49 -16.40
N THR A 156 18.43 3.74 -15.37
CA THR A 156 17.66 3.56 -14.13
C THR A 156 18.04 4.56 -13.04
N ILE A 157 18.87 5.54 -13.38
CA ILE A 157 19.34 6.62 -12.53
C ILE A 157 19.19 7.92 -13.32
N PHE A 158 18.66 8.95 -12.68
CA PHE A 158 18.54 10.28 -13.28
C PHE A 158 18.90 11.36 -12.26
N GLU A 159 19.84 12.23 -12.61
CA GLU A 159 20.23 13.37 -11.78
C GLU A 159 19.64 14.66 -12.33
N MET A 160 19.14 15.50 -11.43
CA MET A 160 18.62 16.81 -11.80
C MET A 160 18.82 17.82 -10.68
N GLU A 161 18.69 19.10 -11.02
CA GLU A 161 18.63 20.18 -10.06
C GLU A 161 17.19 20.67 -9.91
N LEU A 162 16.71 20.73 -8.67
CA LEU A 162 15.39 21.26 -8.37
C LEU A 162 15.29 22.75 -8.75
N PRO A 163 14.15 23.22 -9.28
CA PRO A 163 13.98 24.62 -9.67
C PRO A 163 14.22 25.62 -8.53
N ALA A 164 13.71 25.33 -7.34
CA ALA A 164 13.77 26.23 -6.19
C ALA A 164 13.90 25.48 -4.85
N TYR A 165 14.46 26.17 -3.85
CA TYR A 165 14.32 25.79 -2.43
C TYR A 165 12.89 26.04 -1.93
N ASP A 166 12.59 25.59 -0.73
CA ASP A 166 11.34 25.88 0.00
C ASP A 166 10.06 25.46 -0.75
N THR A 167 10.20 24.51 -1.68
CA THR A 167 9.13 23.93 -2.49
C THR A 167 9.26 22.42 -2.47
N ILE A 168 8.14 21.72 -2.36
CA ILE A 168 8.10 20.27 -2.44
C ILE A 168 7.93 19.85 -3.90
N TYR A 169 8.74 18.91 -4.34
CA TYR A 169 8.63 18.24 -5.63
C TYR A 169 8.31 16.78 -5.40
N SER A 170 7.37 16.25 -6.17
CA SER A 170 6.99 14.84 -6.14
C SER A 170 7.28 14.21 -7.50
N PHE A 171 7.68 12.95 -7.48
CA PHE A 171 8.06 12.19 -8.65
C PHE A 171 7.39 10.83 -8.63
N LYS A 172 7.15 10.29 -9.82
CA LYS A 172 6.81 8.89 -10.04
C LYS A 172 7.44 8.44 -11.35
N VAL A 173 7.71 7.15 -11.47
CA VAL A 173 8.37 6.55 -12.62
C VAL A 173 7.53 5.42 -13.19
N THR A 174 7.44 5.34 -14.51
CA THR A 174 6.84 4.21 -15.21
C THR A 174 7.87 3.54 -16.11
N ALA A 175 7.71 2.23 -16.29
CA ALA A 175 8.48 1.40 -17.20
C ALA A 175 7.78 1.36 -18.57
N VAL A 176 8.54 1.51 -19.65
CA VAL A 176 7.98 1.64 -21.00
C VAL A 176 8.70 0.71 -21.98
N ASN A 177 7.93 0.10 -22.89
CA ASN A 177 8.45 -0.60 -24.06
C ASN A 177 7.52 -0.37 -25.27
N ASN A 178 7.62 -1.21 -26.30
CA ASN A 178 6.72 -1.14 -27.47
C ASN A 178 5.30 -1.66 -27.22
N GLY A 179 5.07 -2.37 -26.11
CA GLY A 179 3.77 -2.87 -25.66
C GLY A 179 2.95 -1.85 -24.87
N GLY A 180 3.59 -0.82 -24.32
CA GLY A 180 2.93 0.25 -23.57
C GLY A 180 3.79 0.79 -22.43
N GLU A 181 3.12 1.43 -21.48
CA GLU A 181 3.67 2.04 -20.27
C GLU A 181 3.04 1.39 -19.04
N SER A 182 3.83 1.00 -18.04
CA SER A 182 3.36 0.35 -16.82
C SER A 182 2.41 1.22 -15.99
N PHE A 183 1.85 0.66 -14.90
CA PHE A 183 1.31 1.53 -13.85
C PHE A 183 2.45 2.34 -13.21
N ASP A 184 2.06 3.39 -12.51
CA ASP A 184 2.95 4.25 -11.74
C ASP A 184 3.72 3.44 -10.68
N SER A 185 4.98 3.83 -10.41
CA SER A 185 5.60 3.57 -9.11
C SER A 185 4.80 4.24 -7.99
N GLU A 186 5.18 3.99 -6.74
CA GLU A 186 4.81 4.90 -5.67
C GLU A 186 5.28 6.34 -5.94
N GLU A 187 4.60 7.31 -5.34
CA GLU A 187 4.96 8.72 -5.42
C GLU A 187 5.88 9.09 -4.26
N LEU A 188 7.12 9.44 -4.61
CA LEU A 188 8.10 9.96 -3.66
C LEU A 188 8.21 11.48 -3.77
N SER A 189 8.48 12.13 -2.66
CA SER A 189 8.61 13.58 -2.54
C SER A 189 9.94 14.01 -1.91
N VAL A 190 10.36 15.22 -2.25
CA VAL A 190 11.55 15.89 -1.70
C VAL A 190 11.26 17.36 -1.48
N GLY A 191 11.74 17.91 -0.37
CA GLY A 191 11.68 19.32 -0.05
C GLY A 191 13.00 19.77 0.56
N ILE A 192 13.64 20.76 -0.06
CA ILE A 192 14.91 21.31 0.44
C ILE A 192 14.64 22.69 1.02
N ASN A 193 14.64 22.78 2.35
CA ASN A 193 14.44 24.03 3.08
C ASN A 193 15.73 24.87 3.07
N SER A 194 15.64 26.13 2.64
CA SER A 194 16.80 27.05 2.55
C SER A 194 17.42 27.37 3.91
N ARG A 195 16.67 27.18 5.00
CA ARG A 195 17.06 27.40 6.40
C ARG A 195 16.81 26.14 7.25
N SER A 196 17.08 24.98 6.65
CA SER A 196 16.82 23.67 7.26
C SER A 196 17.47 23.52 8.64
N LYS A 197 16.68 23.01 9.60
CA LYS A 197 17.14 22.60 10.93
C LYS A 197 17.80 21.23 10.94
N GLY A 198 17.68 20.47 9.86
CA GLY A 198 18.15 19.09 9.72
C GLY A 198 17.42 18.37 8.58
N ASN A 199 17.93 17.20 8.20
CA ASN A 199 17.31 16.38 7.14
C ASN A 199 16.57 15.19 7.75
N VAL A 200 15.37 14.95 7.23
CA VAL A 200 14.54 13.78 7.52
C VAL A 200 14.54 12.86 6.30
N LEU A 201 14.84 11.58 6.49
CA LEU A 201 14.56 10.56 5.47
C LEU A 201 13.15 10.03 5.71
N VAL A 202 12.26 10.20 4.73
CA VAL A 202 10.93 9.60 4.76
C VAL A 202 10.98 8.26 4.04
N VAL A 203 10.61 7.18 4.72
CA VAL A 203 10.51 5.84 4.16
C VAL A 203 9.03 5.53 3.96
N ASN A 204 8.63 5.34 2.71
CA ASN A 204 7.29 4.88 2.39
C ASN A 204 7.25 3.37 2.51
N GLY A 205 6.83 2.87 3.67
CA GLY A 205 6.62 1.45 3.92
C GLY A 205 5.15 1.05 3.84
N PHE A 206 4.27 1.91 3.31
CA PHE A 206 2.88 1.57 3.07
C PHE A 206 2.67 1.34 1.58
N ASP A 207 2.86 0.10 1.15
CA ASP A 207 2.62 -0.37 -0.22
C ASP A 207 1.52 -1.44 -0.29
N ARG A 208 1.00 -1.85 0.88
CA ARG A 208 -0.09 -2.83 0.99
C ARG A 208 -1.30 -2.47 0.17
N VAL A 209 -1.71 -3.46 -0.64
CA VAL A 209 -3.03 -3.59 -1.24
C VAL A 209 -3.52 -5.02 -1.06
N SER A 210 -4.75 -5.18 -0.57
CA SER A 210 -5.29 -6.51 -0.26
C SER A 210 -6.81 -6.53 -0.29
N GLY A 211 -7.38 -7.71 -0.47
CA GLY A 211 -8.79 -7.95 -0.14
C GLY A 211 -9.01 -7.95 1.38
N PRO A 212 -10.27 -7.88 1.84
CA PRO A 212 -10.61 -8.07 3.24
C PRO A 212 -10.31 -9.49 3.73
N SER A 213 -10.20 -9.64 5.06
CA SER A 213 -10.15 -10.94 5.70
C SER A 213 -11.45 -11.73 5.45
N TRP A 214 -11.35 -13.05 5.52
CA TRP A 214 -12.49 -13.96 5.39
C TRP A 214 -12.38 -15.11 6.38
N THR A 215 -13.52 -15.73 6.67
CA THR A 215 -13.62 -16.93 7.51
C THR A 215 -14.42 -18.01 6.81
N ASP A 216 -14.08 -19.25 7.10
CA ASP A 216 -14.84 -20.42 6.63
C ASP A 216 -14.93 -21.52 7.69
N ASN A 217 -14.84 -21.14 8.97
CA ASN A 217 -14.80 -22.03 10.12
C ASN A 217 -16.01 -21.75 11.02
N GLY A 218 -17.08 -22.54 10.85
CA GLY A 218 -18.34 -22.40 11.61
C GLY A 218 -19.27 -21.31 11.06
N ILE A 219 -18.71 -20.18 10.64
CA ILE A 219 -19.37 -19.15 9.83
C ILE A 219 -18.57 -18.96 8.54
N SER A 220 -19.23 -18.51 7.46
CA SER A 220 -18.58 -18.38 6.15
C SER A 220 -18.83 -17.00 5.54
N GLY A 221 -17.78 -16.26 5.24
CA GLY A 221 -17.94 -14.94 4.61
C GLY A 221 -16.75 -14.01 4.83
N ILE A 222 -16.97 -12.74 4.53
CA ILE A 222 -16.00 -11.66 4.73
C ILE A 222 -16.00 -11.23 6.19
N SER A 223 -14.88 -11.41 6.87
CA SER A 223 -14.71 -11.03 8.28
C SER A 223 -14.23 -9.59 8.37
N TRP A 224 -15.11 -8.66 8.01
CA TRP A 224 -14.87 -7.20 7.99
C TRP A 224 -14.47 -6.62 9.36
N TRP A 225 -14.69 -7.38 10.44
CA TRP A 225 -14.28 -7.01 11.81
C TRP A 225 -12.81 -7.32 12.11
N ASP A 226 -12.11 -8.02 11.23
CA ASP A 226 -10.69 -8.37 11.38
C ASP A 226 -9.80 -7.54 10.45
N ASP A 227 -10.23 -7.38 9.20
CA ASP A 227 -9.53 -6.61 8.18
C ASP A 227 -10.48 -6.28 7.03
N ARG A 228 -10.58 -5.00 6.66
CA ARG A 228 -11.38 -4.57 5.50
C ARG A 228 -10.58 -4.59 4.21
N GLY A 229 -9.27 -4.82 4.30
CA GLY A 229 -8.36 -4.80 3.18
C GLY A 229 -8.08 -3.38 2.70
N VAL A 230 -7.12 -3.25 1.78
CA VAL A 230 -6.67 -1.96 1.29
C VAL A 230 -6.84 -1.90 -0.23
N PRO A 231 -7.77 -1.09 -0.75
CA PRO A 231 -7.92 -0.88 -2.19
C PRO A 231 -6.66 -0.28 -2.84
N TYR A 232 -6.44 -0.58 -4.13
CA TYR A 232 -5.48 0.16 -4.94
C TYR A 232 -6.05 1.54 -5.28
N ARG A 233 -5.55 2.60 -4.63
CA ARG A 233 -6.04 4.00 -4.69
C ARG A 233 -7.46 4.19 -4.15
N ASN A 234 -8.43 3.54 -4.76
CA ASN A 234 -9.83 3.54 -4.36
C ASN A 234 -10.58 2.40 -5.04
N ASP A 235 -11.77 2.09 -4.53
CA ASP A 235 -12.68 1.15 -5.18
C ASP A 235 -14.15 1.52 -4.94
N ILE A 236 -15.04 0.84 -5.68
CA ILE A 236 -16.49 1.00 -5.63
C ILE A 236 -17.24 -0.33 -5.44
N ILE A 237 -16.51 -1.45 -5.23
CA ILE A 237 -17.12 -2.79 -5.12
C ILE A 237 -17.78 -3.05 -3.76
N THR A 238 -17.38 -2.33 -2.71
CA THR A 238 -17.90 -2.55 -1.35
C THR A 238 -19.26 -1.90 -1.21
N ILE A 239 -20.30 -2.71 -0.97
CA ILE A 239 -21.68 -2.23 -0.81
C ILE A 239 -22.08 -2.03 0.67
N GLY A 240 -21.41 -2.72 1.58
CA GLY A 240 -21.63 -2.67 3.02
C GLY A 240 -21.13 -3.94 3.70
N ASP A 241 -21.25 -4.00 5.02
CA ASP A 241 -20.75 -5.13 5.81
C ASP A 241 -21.67 -6.36 5.66
N GLN A 242 -21.08 -7.54 5.46
CA GLN A 242 -21.83 -8.80 5.44
C GLN A 242 -22.47 -9.07 6.82
N TYR A 243 -23.75 -9.42 6.85
CA TYR A 243 -24.46 -9.78 8.08
C TYR A 243 -24.98 -11.22 8.10
N ASP A 244 -25.17 -11.88 6.95
CA ASP A 244 -25.56 -13.30 6.89
C ASP A 244 -24.37 -14.19 6.51
N PHE A 245 -23.94 -15.03 7.45
CA PHE A 245 -22.80 -15.93 7.31
C PHE A 245 -23.19 -17.42 7.32
N ASP A 246 -24.47 -17.74 7.39
CA ASP A 246 -24.95 -19.12 7.42
C ASP A 246 -25.14 -19.64 6.00
N ARG A 247 -24.25 -20.54 5.56
CA ARG A 247 -24.31 -21.20 4.24
C ARG A 247 -25.64 -21.90 3.96
N MET A 248 -26.39 -22.26 5.01
CA MET A 248 -27.67 -22.96 4.88
C MET A 248 -28.82 -22.02 4.52
N ASN A 249 -28.65 -20.70 4.67
CA ASN A 249 -29.68 -19.73 4.31
C ASN A 249 -29.71 -19.55 2.78
N PRO A 250 -30.75 -20.06 2.09
CA PRO A 250 -30.83 -19.93 0.64
C PRO A 250 -31.20 -18.50 0.26
N TRP A 251 -30.86 -18.12 -0.98
CA TRP A 251 -31.50 -16.99 -1.63
C TRP A 251 -32.98 -17.33 -1.90
N LEU A 252 -33.90 -16.49 -1.46
CA LEU A 252 -35.33 -16.63 -1.73
C LEU A 252 -35.80 -15.57 -2.75
N ASP A 253 -35.46 -14.31 -2.49
CA ASP A 253 -35.76 -13.14 -3.29
C ASP A 253 -34.88 -11.95 -2.86
N ASP A 254 -35.08 -10.77 -3.46
CA ASP A 254 -34.31 -9.56 -3.17
C ASP A 254 -34.50 -9.04 -1.72
N ASP A 255 -35.63 -9.37 -1.08
CA ASP A 255 -35.93 -9.00 0.31
C ASP A 255 -35.34 -10.02 1.31
N SER A 256 -35.06 -11.24 0.85
CA SER A 256 -34.46 -12.34 1.62
C SER A 256 -33.30 -13.01 0.86
N PRO A 257 -32.14 -12.32 0.75
CA PRO A 257 -31.03 -12.76 -0.11
C PRO A 257 -30.21 -13.95 0.43
N GLY A 258 -30.33 -14.30 1.71
CA GLY A 258 -29.65 -15.45 2.32
C GLY A 258 -28.14 -15.26 2.51
N TRP A 259 -27.37 -16.36 2.45
CA TRP A 259 -25.93 -16.34 2.69
C TRP A 259 -25.19 -15.31 1.83
N GLY A 260 -24.35 -14.48 2.45
CA GLY A 260 -23.62 -13.40 1.79
C GLY A 260 -24.37 -12.06 1.77
N ALA A 261 -25.59 -12.02 2.32
CA ALA A 261 -26.33 -10.78 2.49
C ALA A 261 -25.51 -9.76 3.27
N SER A 262 -25.49 -8.54 2.73
CA SER A 262 -24.69 -7.42 3.23
C SER A 262 -25.56 -6.17 3.31
N TYR A 263 -25.17 -5.24 4.17
CA TYR A 263 -25.74 -3.90 4.14
C TYR A 263 -25.43 -3.22 2.78
N SER A 264 -26.18 -2.17 2.47
CA SER A 264 -26.06 -1.42 1.22
C SER A 264 -25.67 0.05 1.45
N ASP A 265 -25.23 0.40 2.66
CA ASP A 265 -24.92 1.77 3.10
C ASP A 265 -23.65 2.36 2.45
N LEU A 266 -22.84 1.53 1.78
CA LEU A 266 -21.68 1.95 0.98
C LEU A 266 -21.93 1.87 -0.54
N THR A 267 -23.11 1.45 -0.98
CA THR A 267 -23.45 1.34 -2.41
C THR A 267 -23.22 2.66 -3.16
N GLY A 268 -22.40 2.62 -4.21
CA GLY A 268 -22.08 3.78 -5.05
C GLY A 268 -21.12 4.79 -4.40
N LYS A 269 -20.61 4.52 -3.19
CA LYS A 269 -19.58 5.34 -2.56
C LYS A 269 -18.19 4.90 -3.03
N VAL A 270 -17.29 5.86 -3.13
CA VAL A 270 -15.86 5.60 -3.37
C VAL A 270 -15.21 5.31 -2.03
N VAL A 271 -14.62 4.12 -1.89
CA VAL A 271 -13.85 3.71 -0.71
C VAL A 271 -12.37 4.00 -1.00
N PRO A 272 -11.73 4.94 -0.29
CA PRO A 272 -10.31 5.21 -0.48
C PRO A 272 -9.46 4.03 0.01
N GLY A 273 -8.35 3.78 -0.68
CA GLY A 273 -7.32 2.84 -0.25
C GLY A 273 -5.95 3.49 -0.26
N ASN A 274 -4.92 2.73 -0.63
CA ASN A 274 -3.56 3.24 -0.69
C ASN A 274 -3.36 4.14 -1.92
N THR A 275 -3.14 5.43 -1.71
CA THR A 275 -2.92 6.42 -2.77
C THR A 275 -1.44 6.54 -3.17
N PHE A 276 -0.54 5.87 -2.44
CA PHE A 276 0.91 5.83 -2.68
C PHE A 276 1.60 7.20 -2.69
N ASN A 277 1.01 8.23 -2.07
CA ASN A 277 1.53 9.60 -2.06
C ASN A 277 1.71 10.18 -0.64
N PHE A 278 1.71 9.32 0.37
CA PHE A 278 1.85 9.74 1.77
C PHE A 278 3.19 10.42 2.11
N PRO A 279 4.32 10.18 1.39
CA PRO A 279 5.53 10.99 1.54
C PRO A 279 5.30 12.49 1.29
N TYR A 280 4.38 12.85 0.40
CA TYR A 280 3.99 14.25 0.21
C TYR A 280 3.26 14.81 1.45
N ILE A 281 2.36 14.02 2.04
CA ILE A 281 1.56 14.41 3.21
C ILE A 281 2.46 14.63 4.44
N HIS A 282 3.37 13.70 4.72
CA HIS A 282 4.38 13.85 5.76
C HIS A 282 5.32 15.02 5.44
N GLY A 283 5.83 15.06 4.21
CA GLY A 283 6.74 16.08 3.71
C GLY A 283 6.25 17.52 3.88
N ARG A 284 4.96 17.78 3.66
CA ARG A 284 4.36 19.10 3.93
C ARG A 284 4.52 19.52 5.38
N SER A 285 4.22 18.61 6.31
CA SER A 285 4.31 18.87 7.75
C SER A 285 5.76 19.00 8.21
N ILE A 286 6.68 18.24 7.60
CA ILE A 286 8.14 18.32 7.86
C ILE A 286 8.70 19.69 7.40
N MET A 287 8.35 20.13 6.19
CA MET A 287 8.76 21.43 5.65
C MET A 287 8.19 22.57 6.49
N ALA A 288 6.94 22.48 6.93
CA ALA A 288 6.31 23.44 7.84
C ALA A 288 7.03 23.54 9.21
N ALA A 289 7.59 22.43 9.69
CA ALA A 289 8.42 22.40 10.90
C ALA A 289 9.84 22.98 10.71
N GLY A 290 10.25 23.27 9.47
CA GLY A 290 11.52 23.89 9.11
C GLY A 290 12.66 22.89 8.86
N TYR A 291 12.34 21.66 8.46
CA TYR A 291 13.32 20.64 8.09
C TYR A 291 13.28 20.40 6.57
N SER A 292 14.40 19.92 6.03
CA SER A 292 14.43 19.34 4.69
C SER A 292 14.06 17.86 4.77
N PHE A 293 13.56 17.30 3.68
CA PHE A 293 13.35 15.87 3.58
C PHE A 293 13.56 15.36 2.16
N SER A 294 13.92 14.08 2.07
CA SER A 294 13.84 13.27 0.86
C SER A 294 13.10 11.97 1.20
N SER A 295 12.62 11.26 0.18
CA SER A 295 11.91 10.00 0.42
C SER A 295 12.38 8.86 -0.47
N VAL A 296 12.19 7.64 0.05
CA VAL A 296 12.57 6.37 -0.56
C VAL A 296 11.49 5.33 -0.29
N SER A 297 11.37 4.32 -1.14
CA SER A 297 10.59 3.13 -0.82
C SER A 297 11.26 2.32 0.29
N ASP A 298 10.48 1.49 0.98
CA ASP A 298 10.98 0.49 1.91
C ASP A 298 11.97 -0.48 1.25
N GLU A 299 11.71 -0.96 0.03
CA GLU A 299 12.62 -1.89 -0.65
C GLU A 299 13.97 -1.24 -0.96
N HIS A 300 13.99 0.08 -1.25
CA HIS A 300 15.25 0.80 -1.38
C HIS A 300 15.95 0.94 -0.03
N PHE A 301 15.21 1.36 1.02
CA PHE A 301 15.72 1.55 2.37
C PHE A 301 16.35 0.27 2.94
N GLU A 302 15.73 -0.88 2.70
CA GLU A 302 16.20 -2.20 3.12
C GLU A 302 17.39 -2.72 2.30
N SER A 303 17.61 -2.21 1.09
CA SER A 303 18.65 -2.71 0.18
C SER A 303 20.02 -2.05 0.34
N THR A 304 20.06 -0.81 0.84
CA THR A 304 21.29 -0.03 0.92
C THR A 304 21.29 0.91 2.12
N VAL A 305 22.38 0.93 2.87
CA VAL A 305 22.44 1.75 4.08
C VAL A 305 22.71 3.23 3.76
N ASP A 306 23.38 3.51 2.66
CA ASP A 306 23.82 4.85 2.30
C ASP A 306 22.62 5.81 2.08
N CYS A 307 21.40 5.28 1.92
CA CYS A 307 20.18 6.09 1.79
C CYS A 307 19.87 6.94 3.05
N ALA A 308 20.36 6.55 4.23
CA ALA A 308 20.17 7.29 5.49
C ALA A 308 21.27 8.32 5.77
N ASP A 309 22.29 8.43 4.90
CA ASP A 309 23.40 9.35 5.11
C ASP A 309 22.97 10.81 5.05
N GLY A 310 23.46 11.60 6.01
CA GLY A 310 23.10 13.01 6.15
C GLY A 310 21.71 13.27 6.76
N SER A 311 20.92 12.23 7.04
CA SER A 311 19.63 12.30 7.73
C SER A 311 19.77 11.93 9.21
N GLY A 312 19.33 12.82 10.10
CA GLY A 312 19.37 12.58 11.55
C GLY A 312 18.10 11.91 12.09
N ILE A 313 17.03 11.94 11.29
CA ILE A 313 15.71 11.42 11.63
C ILE A 313 15.22 10.57 10.46
N ILE A 314 14.65 9.41 10.76
CA ILE A 314 13.97 8.52 9.82
C ILE A 314 12.47 8.56 10.16
N ASP A 315 11.63 8.94 9.21
CA ASP A 315 10.17 8.97 9.31
C ASP A 315 9.58 7.82 8.48
N ILE A 316 8.96 6.84 9.12
CA ILE A 316 8.51 5.60 8.49
C ILE A 316 6.99 5.57 8.47
N ILE A 317 6.45 5.54 7.26
CA ILE A 317 5.01 5.53 6.98
C ILE A 317 4.60 4.07 6.81
N PHE A 318 3.81 3.54 7.75
CA PHE A 318 3.25 2.19 7.63
C PHE A 318 1.76 2.18 7.34
N GLY A 319 1.00 3.28 7.48
CA GLY A 319 -0.42 3.25 7.12
C GLY A 319 -1.18 2.04 7.68
N GLU A 320 -1.74 1.22 6.79
CA GLU A 320 -2.35 -0.08 7.11
C GLU A 320 -1.51 -1.31 6.71
N GLU A 321 -0.21 -1.10 6.47
CA GLU A 321 0.78 -2.16 6.25
C GLU A 321 0.68 -3.22 7.34
N LYS A 322 0.63 -4.48 6.93
CA LYS A 322 0.66 -5.65 7.83
C LYS A 322 0.86 -6.93 7.04
N SER A 323 1.46 -7.92 7.72
CA SER A 323 1.66 -9.26 7.20
C SER A 323 0.35 -9.83 6.66
N THR A 324 0.31 -10.02 5.34
CA THR A 324 -0.90 -10.47 4.64
C THR A 324 -0.63 -11.84 4.01
N PRO A 325 -1.31 -12.91 4.47
CA PRO A 325 -1.17 -14.23 3.87
C PRO A 325 -1.53 -14.24 2.39
N PHE A 326 -0.79 -15.02 1.60
CA PHE A 326 -1.02 -15.14 0.17
C PHE A 326 -2.10 -16.18 -0.14
N PHE A 327 -3.35 -15.74 -0.26
CA PHE A 327 -4.50 -16.59 -0.65
C PHE A 327 -4.53 -17.95 0.05
N ARG A 328 -4.30 -19.05 -0.69
CA ARG A 328 -4.25 -20.43 -0.16
C ARG A 328 -2.86 -20.87 0.29
N ASP A 329 -1.80 -20.21 -0.18
CA ASP A 329 -0.43 -20.46 0.28
C ASP A 329 -0.13 -19.57 1.50
N THR A 330 -0.52 -20.04 2.67
CA THR A 330 -0.26 -19.31 3.93
C THR A 330 1.21 -19.35 4.35
N SER A 331 2.09 -20.07 3.63
CA SER A 331 3.53 -20.04 3.89
C SER A 331 4.18 -18.78 3.30
N ARG A 332 3.58 -18.24 2.23
CA ARG A 332 3.94 -16.94 1.66
C ARG A 332 3.16 -15.83 2.37
N ILE A 333 3.89 -14.86 2.86
CA ILE A 333 3.37 -13.65 3.51
C ILE A 333 3.90 -12.45 2.74
N ASP A 334 3.01 -11.65 2.17
CA ASP A 334 3.35 -10.34 1.59
C ASP A 334 3.21 -9.26 2.70
N PHE A 335 3.71 -8.03 2.44
CA PHE A 335 3.39 -6.84 3.27
C PHE A 335 3.86 -6.92 4.73
N ARG A 336 4.92 -7.70 4.99
CA ARG A 336 5.44 -7.89 6.35
C ARG A 336 6.21 -6.65 6.79
N ILE A 337 5.82 -6.04 7.91
CA ILE A 337 6.56 -4.91 8.52
C ILE A 337 7.94 -5.36 9.00
N TYR A 338 7.98 -6.44 9.79
CA TYR A 338 9.20 -6.86 10.49
C TYR A 338 9.99 -7.89 9.67
N THR A 339 10.52 -7.46 8.53
CA THR A 339 11.48 -8.25 7.76
C THR A 339 12.85 -8.27 8.47
N PRO A 340 13.69 -9.30 8.27
CA PRO A 340 15.06 -9.28 8.76
C PRO A 340 15.83 -8.03 8.29
N GLN A 341 15.65 -7.63 7.04
CA GLN A 341 16.29 -6.48 6.43
C GLN A 341 15.86 -5.16 7.09
N PHE A 342 14.56 -4.99 7.35
CA PHE A 342 14.03 -3.84 8.09
C PHE A 342 14.65 -3.76 9.49
N MET A 343 14.63 -4.86 10.24
CA MET A 343 15.16 -4.91 11.61
C MET A 343 16.66 -4.60 11.64
N ASP A 344 17.43 -5.15 10.70
CA ASP A 344 18.87 -4.89 10.57
C ASP A 344 19.13 -3.41 10.26
N MET A 345 18.38 -2.83 9.32
CA MET A 345 18.53 -1.43 8.92
C MET A 345 18.17 -0.48 10.08
N ILE A 346 17.06 -0.73 10.78
CA ILE A 346 16.66 0.07 11.95
C ILE A 346 17.70 -0.04 13.08
N THR A 347 18.19 -1.25 13.35
CA THR A 347 19.25 -1.46 14.35
C THR A 347 20.51 -0.67 13.99
N LYS A 348 20.87 -0.64 12.70
CA LYS A 348 22.03 0.12 12.23
C LYS A 348 21.85 1.63 12.36
N VAL A 349 20.75 2.19 11.85
CA VAL A 349 20.53 3.66 11.88
C VAL A 349 20.40 4.18 13.31
N THR A 350 19.73 3.43 14.20
CA THR A 350 19.62 3.78 15.63
C THR A 350 20.95 3.61 16.36
N GLY A 351 21.75 2.59 16.01
CA GLY A 351 23.12 2.40 16.49
C GLY A 351 24.07 3.55 16.11
N GLU A 352 23.80 4.22 14.99
CA GLU A 352 24.50 5.45 14.55
C GLU A 352 23.92 6.73 15.18
N GLY A 353 22.96 6.61 16.10
CA GLY A 353 22.33 7.72 16.82
C GLY A 353 21.23 8.44 16.05
N ARG A 354 20.77 7.90 14.91
CA ARG A 354 19.63 8.46 14.18
C ARG A 354 18.33 8.12 14.92
N SER A 355 17.43 9.09 14.97
CA SER A 355 16.14 8.94 15.65
C SER A 355 15.04 8.48 14.69
N VAL A 356 14.00 7.80 15.20
CA VAL A 356 12.94 7.20 14.37
C VAL A 356 11.57 7.77 14.75
N PHE A 357 10.80 8.18 13.74
CA PHE A 357 9.34 8.28 13.82
C PHE A 357 8.74 7.12 13.03
N MET A 358 7.80 6.40 13.64
CA MET A 358 7.09 5.29 12.98
C MET A 358 5.60 5.38 13.28
N SER A 359 4.74 5.40 12.26
CA SER A 359 3.28 5.47 12.43
C SER A 359 2.54 4.48 11.55
N GLY A 360 1.59 3.75 12.13
CA GLY A 360 0.73 2.82 11.40
C GLY A 360 -0.33 2.18 12.30
N ALA A 361 -1.34 1.55 11.70
CA ALA A 361 -2.45 0.92 12.39
C ALA A 361 -2.10 -0.44 13.00
N TYR A 362 -1.08 -1.13 12.45
CA TYR A 362 -0.71 -2.51 12.78
C TYR A 362 0.74 -2.69 13.26
N VAL A 363 1.42 -1.60 13.63
CA VAL A 363 2.82 -1.62 14.06
C VAL A 363 3.07 -2.57 15.25
N GLY A 364 2.11 -2.73 16.16
CA GLY A 364 2.16 -3.65 17.28
C GLY A 364 1.49 -4.99 17.01
N SER A 365 0.27 -5.01 16.49
CA SER A 365 -0.49 -6.25 16.31
C SER A 365 0.10 -7.19 15.26
N ASP A 366 0.83 -6.68 14.26
CA ASP A 366 1.55 -7.52 13.29
C ASP A 366 2.58 -8.45 13.98
N LEU A 367 3.25 -7.96 15.03
CA LEU A 367 4.18 -8.76 15.85
C LEU A 367 3.48 -9.92 16.58
N LEU A 368 2.22 -9.73 16.97
CA LEU A 368 1.45 -10.72 17.73
C LEU A 368 0.94 -11.85 16.84
N SER A 369 0.70 -11.58 15.56
CA SER A 369 0.23 -12.56 14.57
C SER A 369 1.30 -13.61 14.26
N GLY A 370 2.55 -13.18 14.07
CA GLY A 370 3.68 -14.09 13.79
C GLY A 370 4.28 -14.76 15.03
N LYS A 371 4.16 -14.12 16.21
CA LYS A 371 4.82 -14.54 17.47
C LYS A 371 6.32 -14.82 17.34
N ASP A 372 7.00 -14.12 16.43
CA ASP A 372 8.45 -14.23 16.27
C ASP A 372 9.15 -13.61 17.48
N PRO A 373 9.86 -14.40 18.31
CA PRO A 373 10.57 -13.88 19.47
C PRO A 373 11.65 -12.85 19.10
N THR A 374 12.21 -12.94 17.89
CA THR A 374 13.24 -12.03 17.39
C THR A 374 12.66 -10.64 17.15
N ALA A 375 11.55 -10.57 16.40
CA ALA A 375 10.83 -9.34 16.14
C ALA A 375 10.26 -8.69 17.41
N LEU A 376 9.71 -9.50 18.34
CA LEU A 376 9.24 -9.00 19.63
C LEU A 376 10.37 -8.40 20.45
N LYS A 377 11.52 -9.09 20.54
CA LYS A 377 12.70 -8.57 21.25
C LYS A 377 13.26 -7.31 20.57
N PHE A 378 13.26 -7.26 19.25
CA PHE A 378 13.65 -6.07 18.49
C PHE A 378 12.74 -4.88 18.83
N ALA A 379 11.42 -5.08 18.83
CA ALA A 379 10.46 -4.04 19.20
C ALA A 379 10.68 -3.54 20.64
N GLU A 380 10.92 -4.44 21.59
CA GLU A 380 11.16 -4.08 22.98
C GLU A 380 12.49 -3.35 23.22
N SER A 381 13.56 -3.76 22.53
CA SER A 381 14.93 -3.32 22.81
C SER A 381 15.43 -2.18 21.91
N THR A 382 14.91 -2.08 20.69
CA THR A 382 15.33 -1.09 19.69
C THR A 382 14.24 -0.06 19.42
N LEU A 383 12.97 -0.49 19.36
CA LEU A 383 11.86 0.43 19.16
C LEU A 383 11.25 0.94 20.48
N HIS A 384 11.58 0.30 21.61
CA HIS A 384 11.15 0.67 22.95
C HIS A 384 9.64 0.63 23.18
N PHE A 385 8.96 -0.37 22.61
CA PHE A 385 7.54 -0.61 22.87
C PHE A 385 7.19 -2.09 23.01
N ILE A 386 6.04 -2.37 23.63
CA ILE A 386 5.43 -3.70 23.77
C ILE A 386 4.05 -3.66 23.11
N PRO A 387 3.75 -4.58 22.18
CA PRO A 387 2.42 -4.67 21.57
C PRO A 387 1.37 -5.16 22.58
N ARG A 388 0.13 -4.64 22.49
CA ARG A 388 -0.99 -5.06 23.35
C ARG A 388 -2.14 -5.66 22.56
N THR A 389 -2.83 -4.86 21.77
CA THR A 389 -4.00 -5.29 21.00
C THR A 389 -4.11 -4.46 19.72
N GLY A 390 -4.52 -5.12 18.64
CA GLY A 390 -5.16 -4.42 17.52
C GLY A 390 -6.60 -4.05 17.90
N HIS A 391 -7.25 -3.21 17.09
CA HIS A 391 -8.62 -2.76 17.34
C HIS A 391 -8.81 -2.05 18.69
N ALA A 392 -7.84 -1.23 19.07
CA ALA A 392 -7.84 -0.54 20.36
C ALA A 392 -9.06 0.38 20.55
N VAL A 393 -9.55 1.01 19.49
CA VAL A 393 -10.68 1.96 19.50
C VAL A 393 -11.42 2.00 18.17
N ARG A 394 -12.63 2.59 18.15
CA ARG A 394 -13.41 2.84 16.91
C ARG A 394 -13.61 4.32 16.59
N THR A 395 -13.38 5.23 17.54
CA THR A 395 -13.75 6.66 17.40
C THR A 395 -12.66 7.57 16.87
N GLY A 396 -11.42 7.11 16.75
CA GLY A 396 -10.36 7.85 16.05
C GLY A 396 -9.82 9.08 16.77
N LYS A 397 -9.85 9.15 18.12
CA LYS A 397 -9.41 10.33 18.88
C LYS A 397 -8.28 10.01 19.85
N VAL A 398 -7.26 10.87 19.89
CA VAL A 398 -6.11 10.76 20.79
C VAL A 398 -5.81 12.06 21.52
N TYR A 399 -5.17 11.97 22.69
CA TYR A 399 -4.66 13.11 23.44
C TYR A 399 -3.27 12.83 24.01
N ALA A 400 -2.44 13.87 24.09
CA ALA A 400 -1.11 13.78 24.68
C ALA A 400 -1.20 13.58 26.20
N THR A 401 -0.34 12.72 26.76
CA THR A 401 -0.34 12.45 28.20
C THR A 401 0.52 13.45 28.99
N ASP A 402 0.28 13.54 30.30
CA ASP A 402 1.14 14.33 31.19
C ASP A 402 2.57 13.76 31.29
N TYR A 403 2.76 12.46 31.06
CA TYR A 403 4.08 11.82 31.02
C TYR A 403 4.94 12.30 29.84
N ALA A 404 4.29 12.80 28.79
CA ALA A 404 4.92 13.25 27.57
C ALA A 404 5.29 14.75 27.61
N ARG A 405 4.91 15.47 28.67
CA ARG A 405 5.23 16.89 28.83
C ARG A 405 6.72 17.12 29.12
N PRO A 406 7.28 18.27 28.69
CA PRO A 406 6.63 19.34 27.94
C PRO A 406 6.68 19.13 26.41
N HIS A 407 6.96 17.92 25.94
CA HIS A 407 7.26 17.65 24.54
C HIS A 407 6.02 17.45 23.67
N PHE A 408 4.97 16.83 24.23
CA PHE A 408 3.72 16.59 23.54
C PHE A 408 2.54 17.22 24.27
N GLU A 409 1.64 17.85 23.51
CA GLU A 409 0.43 18.50 23.99
C GLU A 409 -0.70 18.48 22.94
N GLY A 410 -1.93 18.63 23.43
CA GLY A 410 -3.14 18.72 22.62
C GLY A 410 -3.83 17.38 22.37
N SER A 411 -4.86 17.44 21.52
CA SER A 411 -5.66 16.30 21.10
C SER A 411 -5.78 16.33 19.59
N PHE A 412 -5.81 15.15 18.98
CA PHE A 412 -5.85 14.97 17.54
C PHE A 412 -6.91 13.93 17.17
N SER A 413 -7.42 14.00 15.94
CA SER A 413 -8.34 13.00 15.39
C SER A 413 -7.76 12.38 14.13
N PHE A 414 -7.87 11.07 13.99
CA PHE A 414 -7.55 10.31 12.80
C PHE A 414 -8.81 9.65 12.22
N ASN A 415 -8.77 9.30 10.93
CA ASN A 415 -9.95 8.76 10.26
C ASN A 415 -10.20 7.29 10.62
N ALA A 416 -11.02 7.03 11.63
CA ALA A 416 -11.46 5.68 12.02
C ALA A 416 -12.83 5.27 11.45
N GLY A 417 -13.41 6.08 10.57
CA GLY A 417 -14.69 5.81 9.92
C GLY A 417 -14.64 6.10 8.42
N PHE A 418 -15.78 5.93 7.74
CA PHE A 418 -15.86 6.21 6.32
C PHE A 418 -15.58 7.69 6.04
N SER A 419 -14.61 7.93 5.15
CA SER A 419 -14.33 9.21 4.54
C SER A 419 -14.05 9.01 3.05
N PRO A 420 -14.48 9.92 2.15
CA PRO A 420 -14.10 9.85 0.75
C PRO A 420 -12.67 10.35 0.48
N SER A 421 -11.98 10.94 1.47
CA SER A 421 -10.68 11.60 1.27
C SER A 421 -9.46 10.79 1.71
N VAL A 422 -9.63 9.86 2.64
CA VAL A 422 -8.55 9.05 3.21
C VAL A 422 -9.10 7.70 3.64
N TYR A 423 -8.28 6.66 3.61
CA TYR A 423 -8.68 5.31 4.01
C TYR A 423 -9.12 5.27 5.49
N THR A 424 -9.90 4.26 5.83
CA THR A 424 -10.41 4.07 7.20
C THR A 424 -9.34 3.33 7.99
N VAL A 425 -9.04 3.78 9.20
CA VAL A 425 -8.20 3.05 10.15
C VAL A 425 -9.12 2.18 11.00
N GLU A 426 -9.43 0.97 10.55
CA GLU A 426 -10.38 0.09 11.26
C GLU A 426 -9.87 -0.49 12.58
N ALA A 427 -8.56 -0.68 12.69
CA ALA A 427 -7.96 -1.54 13.70
C ALA A 427 -6.72 -0.92 14.37
N PRO A 428 -6.78 0.34 14.83
CA PRO A 428 -5.61 1.02 15.40
C PRO A 428 -5.04 0.25 16.59
N ASP A 429 -3.73 0.31 16.76
CA ASP A 429 -3.01 -0.46 17.75
C ASP A 429 -2.91 0.23 19.10
N ALA A 430 -2.94 -0.56 20.17
CA ALA A 430 -2.45 -0.16 21.48
C ALA A 430 -1.03 -0.71 21.70
N ILE A 431 -0.10 0.18 22.05
CA ILE A 431 1.31 -0.13 22.34
C ILE A 431 1.75 0.53 23.64
N GLU A 432 2.49 -0.16 24.48
CA GLU A 432 2.98 0.37 25.77
C GLU A 432 4.50 0.61 25.73
N PRO A 433 5.03 1.60 26.48
CA PRO A 433 6.46 1.88 26.50
C PRO A 433 7.26 0.72 27.11
N SER A 434 8.47 0.48 26.58
CA SER A 434 9.40 -0.54 27.06
C SER A 434 10.75 0.05 27.46
N GLY A 435 11.21 -0.33 28.65
CA GLY A 435 12.53 0.06 29.16
C GLY A 435 12.58 1.48 29.76
N LYS A 436 13.75 1.83 30.30
CA LYS A 436 13.99 3.13 30.93
C LYS A 436 14.11 4.21 29.86
N GLY A 437 13.39 5.31 30.03
CA GLY A 437 13.40 6.45 29.09
C GLY A 437 12.24 6.43 28.09
N ALA A 438 11.45 5.35 28.06
CA ALA A 438 10.21 5.27 27.30
C ALA A 438 9.01 5.71 28.14
N VAL A 439 8.12 6.51 27.55
CA VAL A 439 6.87 6.99 28.15
C VAL A 439 5.70 6.81 27.18
N CYS A 440 4.48 6.68 27.71
CA CYS A 440 3.26 6.71 26.92
C CYS A 440 3.03 8.15 26.43
N SER A 441 3.20 8.41 25.13
CA SER A 441 3.11 9.76 24.56
C SER A 441 1.67 10.20 24.34
N PHE A 442 0.83 9.28 23.86
CA PHE A 442 -0.57 9.52 23.55
C PHE A 442 -1.47 8.42 24.11
N ARG A 443 -2.71 8.77 24.45
CA ARG A 443 -3.78 7.82 24.77
C ARG A 443 -4.98 8.04 23.88
N TYR A 444 -5.69 6.97 23.57
CA TYR A 444 -6.97 7.08 22.91
C TYR A 444 -8.02 7.65 23.87
N SER A 445 -8.81 8.62 23.41
CA SER A 445 -9.84 9.27 24.24
C SER A 445 -10.99 8.34 24.61
N GLU A 446 -11.23 7.29 23.84
CA GLU A 446 -12.35 6.35 24.04
C GLU A 446 -12.22 5.52 25.31
N ASN A 447 -11.02 4.97 25.56
CA ASN A 447 -10.80 3.99 26.63
C ASN A 447 -9.46 4.16 27.38
N ASN A 448 -8.70 5.22 27.09
CA ASN A 448 -7.39 5.51 27.66
C ASN A 448 -6.29 4.49 27.34
N SER A 449 -6.50 3.56 26.41
CA SER A 449 -5.42 2.69 25.92
C SER A 449 -4.28 3.54 25.33
N SER A 450 -3.03 3.10 25.51
CA SER A 450 -1.86 3.82 24.99
C SER A 450 -1.85 3.78 23.46
N ALA A 451 -1.92 4.96 22.84
CA ALA A 451 -1.97 5.16 21.40
C ALA A 451 -0.59 5.43 20.80
N GLY A 452 0.43 5.62 21.64
CA GLY A 452 1.79 5.85 21.20
C GLY A 452 2.78 5.95 22.35
N ILE A 453 4.05 5.83 22.00
CA ILE A 453 5.17 5.93 22.93
C ILE A 453 6.15 6.99 22.45
N ALA A 454 6.92 7.54 23.39
CA ALA A 454 8.10 8.33 23.10
C ALA A 454 9.26 7.82 23.94
N PHE A 455 10.42 7.59 23.32
CA PHE A 455 11.63 7.12 23.99
C PHE A 455 12.76 8.12 23.82
N ARG A 456 13.52 8.35 24.90
CA ARG A 456 14.76 9.15 24.88
C ARG A 456 15.93 8.37 25.47
N GLY A 457 17.01 8.25 24.69
CA GLY A 457 18.24 7.55 25.05
C GLY A 457 19.42 7.94 24.15
N GLY A 458 20.20 6.97 23.68
CA GLY A 458 21.29 7.21 22.71
C GLY A 458 20.80 7.62 21.31
N TYR A 459 19.51 7.38 21.06
CA TYR A 459 18.69 7.87 19.97
C TYR A 459 17.28 8.09 20.55
N ASN A 460 16.38 8.69 19.78
CA ASN A 460 15.00 8.91 20.20
C ASN A 460 14.04 8.17 19.28
N ASN A 461 12.93 7.68 19.84
CA ASN A 461 11.83 7.13 19.05
C ASN A 461 10.52 7.83 19.39
N VAL A 462 9.68 8.00 18.38
CA VAL A 462 8.24 8.22 18.56
C VAL A 462 7.53 7.17 17.72
N ILE A 463 6.61 6.44 18.34
CA ILE A 463 5.84 5.41 17.65
C ILE A 463 4.37 5.61 17.96
N THR A 464 3.51 5.63 16.95
CA THR A 464 2.06 5.72 17.10
C THR A 464 1.37 4.49 16.54
N GLY A 465 0.37 3.99 17.28
CA GLY A 465 -0.53 2.91 16.84
C GLY A 465 -1.65 3.38 15.91
N PHE A 466 -1.52 4.59 15.36
CA PHE A 466 -2.37 5.14 14.32
C PHE A 466 -1.49 5.81 13.26
N PRO A 467 -1.89 5.82 11.99
CA PRO A 467 -1.14 6.48 10.91
C PRO A 467 -1.24 8.00 10.97
N PHE A 468 -0.13 8.71 10.78
CA PHE A 468 -0.10 10.18 10.81
C PHE A 468 -0.86 10.81 9.64
N GLU A 469 -0.72 10.24 8.44
CA GLU A 469 -1.39 10.61 7.21
C GLU A 469 -2.92 10.52 7.29
N SER A 470 -3.44 9.73 8.23
CA SER A 470 -4.87 9.55 8.44
C SER A 470 -5.53 10.65 9.28
N ILE A 471 -4.75 11.58 9.84
CA ILE A 471 -5.25 12.80 10.49
C ILE A 471 -5.79 13.73 9.40
N PRO A 472 -7.11 14.04 9.33
CA PRO A 472 -7.66 14.80 8.20
C PRO A 472 -7.23 16.27 8.18
N ASP A 473 -7.15 16.92 9.35
CA ASP A 473 -6.82 18.34 9.47
C ASP A 473 -5.32 18.59 9.31
N GLU A 474 -4.96 19.50 8.40
CA GLU A 474 -3.57 19.83 8.10
C GLU A 474 -2.85 20.56 9.23
N LYS A 475 -3.54 21.43 9.97
CA LYS A 475 -2.93 22.18 11.07
C LYS A 475 -2.61 21.26 12.23
N ASP A 476 -3.48 20.27 12.47
CA ASP A 476 -3.24 19.22 13.45
C ASP A 476 -2.03 18.35 13.06
N ARG A 477 -1.91 17.97 11.78
CA ARG A 477 -0.71 17.29 11.25
C ARG A 477 0.55 18.14 11.45
N ASP A 478 0.54 19.40 11.03
CA ASP A 478 1.68 20.31 11.19
C ASP A 478 2.08 20.48 12.68
N LYS A 479 1.09 20.66 13.56
CA LYS A 479 1.30 20.80 14.99
C LYS A 479 1.92 19.53 15.58
N LEU A 480 1.44 18.35 15.20
CA LEU A 480 1.95 17.08 15.70
C LEU A 480 3.35 16.79 15.15
N MET A 481 3.57 16.91 13.84
CA MET A 481 4.88 16.67 13.21
C MET A 481 5.95 17.60 13.79
N LYS A 482 5.63 18.88 14.03
CA LYS A 482 6.56 19.80 14.68
C LYS A 482 7.00 19.30 16.06
N GLN A 483 6.06 18.83 16.89
CA GLN A 483 6.38 18.29 18.22
C GLN A 483 7.23 17.01 18.12
N ILE A 484 6.92 16.13 17.18
CA ILE A 484 7.67 14.90 16.90
C ILE A 484 9.11 15.26 16.51
N LEU A 485 9.32 16.11 15.51
CA LEU A 485 10.67 16.46 15.05
C LEU A 485 11.47 17.24 16.11
N GLU A 486 10.82 18.10 16.91
CA GLU A 486 11.48 18.77 18.04
C GLU A 486 11.88 17.81 19.16
N PHE A 487 11.13 16.72 19.36
CA PHE A 487 11.50 15.65 20.29
C PHE A 487 12.67 14.82 19.75
N LEU A 488 12.62 14.42 18.48
CA LEU A 488 13.61 13.54 17.84
C LEU A 488 14.95 14.22 17.59
N ASN A 489 14.96 15.52 17.26
CA ASN A 489 16.19 16.27 16.98
C ASN A 489 17.02 16.60 18.25
N LYS A 490 16.48 16.37 19.45
CA LYS A 490 17.19 16.64 20.70
C LYS A 490 18.11 15.49 21.05
N LYS A 491 19.42 15.76 21.10
CA LYS A 491 20.41 14.82 21.62
C LYS A 491 20.31 14.65 23.14
#